data_AF-A0A830E5M3-F1
#
_entry.id   AF-A0A830E5M3-F1
#
_cell.length_a   1.000
_cell.length_b   1.000
_cell.length_c   1.000
_cell.angle_alpha   90.00
_cell.angle_beta   90.00
_cell.angle_gamma   90.00
#
_symmetry.space_group_name_H-M   'P 1'
#
loop_
_entity.id
_entity.type
_entity.pdbx_description
1 polymer ?
#
loop_
_entity_poly.entity_id
_entity_poly.type
_entity_poly.pdbx_seq_one_letter_code
_entity_poly.pdbx_strand_id
1 'polypeptide(L)'
;MLDVPVPDPPSLPTVDPNQYDDAQVAADADFKRAELEAFLEAGAWADAFEAWAAETPVTEAQWEIVLDLDLLSHFDFFWDDFADRVGYHAPGIPEDWKERDLHPDLTSWGEVSSINAGLTELGQDVCDVLKDDYIDWESEYEAPDDLPDF
;
A
#
# COMPACT_ATOMS: atom_id res chain seq x y z
N MET A 1 5.21 2.98 19.11
CA MET A 1 3.82 3.43 19.13
C MET A 1 3.75 4.91 18.81
N LEU A 2 3.09 5.19 17.69
CA LEU A 2 2.67 6.49 17.22
C LEU A 2 1.23 6.71 17.71
N ASP A 3 0.98 7.76 18.50
CA ASP A 3 -0.33 8.04 19.12
C ASP A 3 -1.06 9.13 18.34
N VAL A 4 -1.65 8.74 17.21
CA VAL A 4 -2.32 9.64 16.26
C VAL A 4 -3.69 9.05 15.87
N PRO A 5 -4.68 9.89 15.50
CA PRO A 5 -5.93 9.36 14.98
C PRO A 5 -5.70 8.57 13.69
N VAL A 6 -6.51 7.55 13.47
CA VAL A 6 -6.54 6.80 12.21
C VAL A 6 -6.91 7.76 11.07
N PRO A 7 -6.07 7.91 10.03
CA PRO A 7 -6.37 8.75 8.88
C PRO A 7 -7.39 8.07 7.96
N ASP A 8 -8.01 8.85 7.06
CA ASP A 8 -8.86 8.30 6.00
C ASP A 8 -8.03 7.40 5.05
N PRO A 9 -8.61 6.31 4.52
CA PRO A 9 -7.93 5.47 3.53
C PRO A 9 -7.70 6.21 2.20
N PRO A 10 -6.73 5.75 1.37
CA PRO A 10 -6.58 6.26 0.01
C PRO A 10 -7.77 5.89 -0.87
N SER A 11 -8.09 6.73 -1.84
CA SER A 11 -8.93 6.33 -2.98
C SER A 11 -8.08 5.58 -4.00
N LEU A 12 -8.66 4.60 -4.69
CA LEU A 12 -7.99 3.73 -5.64
C LEU A 12 -8.38 4.07 -7.08
N PRO A 13 -7.63 4.92 -7.78
CA PRO A 13 -7.95 5.30 -9.15
C PRO A 13 -7.77 4.11 -10.10
N THR A 14 -8.45 4.16 -11.26
CA THR A 14 -8.24 3.19 -12.35
C THR A 14 -6.92 3.46 -13.09
N VAL A 15 -5.80 3.21 -12.43
CA VAL A 15 -4.44 3.27 -12.98
C VAL A 15 -3.92 1.84 -13.16
N ASP A 16 -3.18 1.61 -14.25
CA ASP A 16 -2.47 0.34 -14.49
C ASP A 16 -1.26 0.26 -13.54
N PRO A 17 -1.19 -0.74 -12.63
CA PRO A 17 -0.08 -0.88 -11.71
C PRO A 17 1.28 -0.97 -12.41
N ASN A 18 1.35 -1.47 -13.64
CA ASN A 18 2.62 -1.56 -14.39
C ASN A 18 3.23 -0.21 -14.78
N GLN A 19 2.58 0.91 -14.45
CA GLN A 19 3.17 2.25 -14.54
C GLN A 19 4.13 2.55 -13.38
N TYR A 20 4.04 1.81 -12.28
CA TYR A 20 4.95 1.93 -11.15
C TYR A 20 6.17 1.04 -11.35
N ASP A 21 7.36 1.54 -10.99
CA ASP A 21 8.61 0.82 -11.16
C ASP A 21 8.73 -0.42 -10.24
N ASP A 22 7.93 -0.46 -9.18
CA ASP A 22 7.90 -1.50 -8.14
C ASP A 22 6.75 -2.51 -8.31
N ALA A 23 5.90 -2.36 -9.33
CA ALA A 23 4.79 -3.27 -9.60
C ALA A 23 4.91 -3.94 -10.97
N GLN A 24 4.61 -5.24 -11.01
CA GLN A 24 4.60 -6.01 -12.25
C GLN A 24 3.49 -7.07 -12.19
N VAL A 25 2.39 -6.80 -12.88
CA VAL A 25 1.16 -7.62 -12.88
C VAL A 25 0.69 -7.90 -14.31
N ALA A 26 -0.14 -8.92 -14.49
CA ALA A 26 -0.72 -9.21 -15.80
C ALA A 26 -1.56 -8.02 -16.30
N ALA A 27 -1.28 -7.54 -17.51
CA ALA A 27 -1.88 -6.31 -18.06
C ALA A 27 -3.41 -6.40 -18.27
N ASP A 28 -3.94 -7.61 -18.39
CA ASP A 28 -5.38 -7.87 -18.60
C ASP A 28 -6.08 -8.35 -17.31
N ALA A 29 -5.42 -8.29 -16.15
CA ALA A 29 -5.99 -8.72 -14.87
C ALA A 29 -7.09 -7.76 -14.39
N ASP A 30 -8.07 -8.33 -13.69
CA ASP A 30 -9.02 -7.55 -12.91
C ASP A 30 -8.37 -7.14 -11.59
N PHE A 31 -7.93 -5.88 -11.49
CA PHE A 31 -7.24 -5.35 -10.31
C PHE A 31 -8.16 -5.10 -9.11
N LYS A 32 -9.48 -5.34 -9.23
CA LYS A 32 -10.46 -5.27 -8.14
C LYS A 32 -10.48 -3.95 -7.34
N ARG A 33 -10.17 -2.82 -8.00
CA ARG A 33 -9.98 -1.51 -7.33
C ARG A 33 -11.20 -1.08 -6.50
N ALA A 34 -12.40 -1.22 -7.06
CA ALA A 34 -13.62 -0.75 -6.40
C ALA A 34 -13.95 -1.58 -5.15
N GLU A 35 -13.74 -2.89 -5.22
CA GLU A 35 -13.93 -3.80 -4.09
C GLU A 35 -12.87 -3.57 -3.00
N LEU A 36 -11.60 -3.39 -3.39
CA LEU A 36 -10.53 -3.06 -2.44
C LEU A 36 -10.79 -1.72 -1.74
N GLU A 37 -11.19 -0.69 -2.48
CA GLU A 37 -11.57 0.61 -1.91
C GLU A 37 -12.71 0.45 -0.89
N ALA A 38 -13.74 -0.33 -1.23
CA ALA A 38 -14.84 -0.61 -0.30
C ALA A 38 -14.39 -1.34 0.96
N PHE A 39 -13.41 -2.26 0.88
CA PHE A 39 -12.85 -2.94 2.06
C PHE A 39 -11.99 -2.02 2.92
N LEU A 40 -11.19 -1.14 2.31
CA LEU A 40 -10.43 -0.12 3.01
C LEU A 40 -11.35 0.80 3.82
N GLU A 41 -12.45 1.28 3.21
CA GLU A 41 -13.48 2.07 3.87
C GLU A 41 -14.25 1.30 4.96
N ALA A 42 -14.41 -0.01 4.80
CA ALA A 42 -15.15 -0.85 5.74
C ALA A 42 -14.39 -1.15 7.04
N GLY A 43 -13.07 -0.99 7.05
CA GLY A 43 -12.26 -1.19 8.26
C GLY A 43 -10.84 -1.70 8.02
N ALA A 44 -10.53 -2.28 6.85
CA ALA A 44 -9.23 -2.91 6.62
C ALA A 44 -8.06 -1.94 6.81
N TRP A 45 -8.25 -0.69 6.37
CA TRP A 45 -7.27 0.37 6.59
C TRP A 45 -7.09 0.69 8.08
N ALA A 46 -8.18 0.81 8.83
CA ALA A 46 -8.12 1.15 10.25
C ALA A 46 -7.44 0.04 11.07
N ASP A 47 -7.80 -1.21 10.81
CA ASP A 47 -7.24 -2.38 11.49
C ASP A 47 -5.72 -2.47 11.26
N ALA A 48 -5.28 -2.33 10.00
CA ALA A 48 -3.87 -2.33 9.63
C ALA A 48 -3.12 -1.12 10.20
N PHE A 49 -3.70 0.08 10.11
CA PHE A 49 -3.08 1.29 10.62
C PHE A 49 -2.87 1.24 12.13
N GLU A 50 -3.85 0.76 12.90
CA GLU A 50 -3.72 0.65 14.35
C GLU A 50 -2.62 -0.34 14.76
N ALA A 51 -2.53 -1.47 14.06
CA ALA A 51 -1.47 -2.46 14.28
C ALA A 51 -0.09 -1.87 13.94
N TRP A 52 0.04 -1.27 12.76
CA TRP A 52 1.27 -0.60 12.32
C TRP A 52 1.69 0.51 13.28
N ALA A 53 0.76 1.39 13.67
CA ALA A 53 1.02 2.53 14.54
C ALA A 53 1.52 2.08 15.92
N ALA A 54 1.11 0.89 16.41
CA ALA A 54 1.60 0.36 17.68
C ALA A 54 3.12 0.09 17.66
N GLU A 55 3.67 -0.36 16.55
CA GLU A 55 5.04 -0.89 16.45
C GLU A 55 5.98 -0.02 15.61
N THR A 56 5.44 0.86 14.77
CA THR A 56 6.20 1.67 13.82
C THR A 56 7.32 2.48 14.50
N PRO A 57 8.51 2.56 13.87
CA PRO A 57 9.57 3.47 14.29
C PRO A 57 9.30 4.91 13.85
N VAL A 58 8.26 5.18 13.04
CA VAL A 58 7.88 6.53 12.62
C VAL A 58 7.47 7.35 13.83
N THR A 59 8.14 8.48 14.00
CA THR A 59 7.85 9.44 15.08
C THR A 59 6.71 10.38 14.71
N GLU A 60 6.07 11.01 15.70
CA GLU A 60 5.03 12.02 15.46
C GLU A 60 5.51 13.16 14.54
N ALA A 61 6.75 13.65 14.72
CA ALA A 61 7.31 14.70 13.86
C ALA A 61 7.48 14.25 12.40
N GLN A 62 7.85 12.99 12.18
CA GLN A 62 7.91 12.41 10.83
C GLN A 62 6.51 12.18 10.26
N TRP A 63 5.55 11.82 11.11
CA TRP A 63 4.16 11.63 10.72
C TRP A 63 3.51 12.95 10.26
N GLU A 64 3.78 14.06 10.94
CA GLU A 64 3.32 15.38 10.46
C GLU A 64 3.80 15.69 9.04
N ILE A 65 5.05 15.32 8.70
CA ILE A 65 5.58 15.46 7.33
C ILE A 65 4.78 14.58 6.33
N VAL A 66 4.41 13.37 6.73
CA VAL A 66 3.57 12.47 5.90
C VAL A 66 2.23 13.12 5.59
N LEU A 67 1.61 13.76 6.59
CA LEU A 67 0.33 14.46 6.44
C LEU A 67 0.46 15.74 5.62
N ASP A 68 1.48 16.57 5.89
CA ASP A 68 1.72 17.84 5.19
C ASP A 68 2.03 17.63 3.70
N LEU A 69 2.66 16.52 3.35
CA LEU A 69 2.94 16.11 1.97
C LEU A 69 1.80 15.30 1.33
N ASP A 70 0.70 15.05 2.05
CA ASP A 70 -0.46 14.27 1.62
C ASP A 70 -0.07 12.88 1.07
N LEU A 71 0.97 12.26 1.64
CA LEU A 71 1.53 11.03 1.10
C LEU A 71 0.52 9.88 1.13
N LEU A 72 -0.34 9.81 2.15
CA LEU A 72 -1.29 8.72 2.30
C LEU A 72 -2.25 8.61 1.11
N SER A 73 -2.66 9.73 0.52
CA SER A 73 -3.54 9.75 -0.65
C SER A 73 -2.92 9.11 -1.90
N HIS A 74 -1.59 8.93 -1.91
CA HIS A 74 -0.82 8.39 -3.02
C HIS A 74 -0.52 6.89 -2.89
N PHE A 75 -0.97 6.25 -1.81
CA PHE A 75 -0.99 4.78 -1.78
C PHE A 75 -1.89 4.23 -2.88
N ASP A 76 -1.48 3.09 -3.42
CA ASP A 76 -2.27 2.34 -4.37
C ASP A 76 -2.29 0.87 -3.99
N PHE A 77 -3.44 0.20 -4.19
CA PHE A 77 -3.65 -1.21 -3.85
C PHE A 77 -4.40 -1.92 -4.98
N PHE A 78 -3.92 -3.09 -5.39
CA PHE A 78 -4.47 -3.83 -6.52
C PHE A 78 -4.43 -5.33 -6.26
N TRP A 79 -5.40 -6.04 -6.83
CA TRP A 79 -5.36 -7.50 -6.88
C TRP A 79 -4.36 -7.97 -7.94
N ASP A 80 -3.47 -8.87 -7.56
CA ASP A 80 -2.55 -9.59 -8.44
C ASP A 80 -3.03 -11.06 -8.49
N ASP A 81 -3.80 -11.38 -9.54
CA ASP A 81 -4.40 -12.70 -9.73
C ASP A 81 -3.34 -13.80 -9.96
N PHE A 82 -2.24 -13.46 -10.63
CA PHE A 82 -1.15 -14.38 -10.87
C PHE A 82 -0.44 -14.77 -9.58
N ALA A 83 -0.26 -13.82 -8.66
CA ALA A 83 0.37 -14.07 -7.36
C ALA A 83 -0.61 -14.38 -6.22
N ASP A 84 -1.93 -14.40 -6.50
CA ASP A 84 -3.02 -14.60 -5.54
C ASP A 84 -2.89 -13.73 -4.27
N ARG A 85 -2.58 -12.45 -4.46
CA ARG A 85 -2.32 -11.50 -3.36
C ARG A 85 -2.80 -10.10 -3.68
N VAL A 86 -2.89 -9.27 -2.64
CA VAL A 86 -2.97 -7.82 -2.81
C VAL A 86 -1.56 -7.27 -2.99
N GLY A 87 -1.31 -6.59 -4.10
CA GLY A 87 -0.13 -5.77 -4.32
C GLY A 87 -0.39 -4.33 -3.91
N TYR A 88 0.68 -3.60 -3.62
CA TYR A 88 0.62 -2.17 -3.30
C TYR A 88 1.74 -1.38 -3.98
N HIS A 89 1.49 -0.09 -4.18
CA HIS A 89 2.51 0.92 -4.43
C HIS A 89 2.54 1.85 -3.22
N ALA A 90 3.68 1.91 -2.53
CA ALA A 90 3.85 2.80 -1.39
C ALA A 90 4.37 4.17 -1.87
N PRO A 91 3.77 5.27 -1.40
CA PRO A 91 4.28 6.60 -1.66
C PRO A 91 5.60 6.80 -0.90
N GLY A 92 6.43 7.70 -1.39
CA GLY A 92 7.73 7.97 -0.77
C GLY A 92 8.26 9.35 -1.10
N ILE A 93 9.12 9.84 -0.22
CA ILE A 93 9.89 11.05 -0.44
C ILE A 93 11.06 10.71 -1.39
N PRO A 94 11.19 11.41 -2.53
CA PRO A 94 12.19 11.11 -3.55
C PRO A 94 13.61 11.51 -3.10
N GLU A 95 14.63 10.94 -3.74
CA GLU A 95 16.03 11.18 -3.40
C GLU A 95 16.48 12.64 -3.59
N ASP A 96 15.85 13.37 -4.50
CA ASP A 96 16.15 14.79 -4.79
C ASP A 96 15.36 15.77 -3.92
N TRP A 97 14.77 15.31 -2.81
CA TRP A 97 13.92 16.11 -1.92
C TRP A 97 14.54 17.44 -1.46
N LYS A 98 15.87 17.48 -1.24
CA LYS A 98 16.59 18.71 -0.86
C LYS A 98 16.65 19.72 -1.99
N GLU A 99 16.86 19.26 -3.21
CA GLU A 99 16.92 20.12 -4.39
C GLU A 99 15.53 20.68 -4.72
N ARG A 100 14.49 19.91 -4.40
CA ARG A 100 13.09 20.25 -4.58
C ARG A 100 12.48 21.07 -3.43
N ASP A 101 13.20 21.23 -2.32
CA ASP A 101 12.73 21.93 -1.10
C ASP A 101 11.35 21.43 -0.64
N LEU A 102 11.16 20.10 -0.61
CA LEU A 102 9.84 19.49 -0.45
C LEU A 102 9.17 19.82 0.88
N HIS A 103 9.94 19.88 1.97
CA HIS A 103 9.41 20.17 3.29
C HIS A 103 10.49 20.78 4.18
N PRO A 104 10.22 21.87 4.92
CA PRO A 104 11.21 22.56 5.75
C PRO A 104 11.75 21.70 6.91
N ASP A 105 10.95 20.76 7.40
CA ASP A 105 11.32 19.88 8.52
C ASP A 105 12.05 18.60 8.08
N LEU A 106 12.19 18.36 6.77
CA LEU A 106 13.11 17.32 6.30
C LEU A 106 14.54 17.86 6.40
N THR A 107 15.33 17.29 7.31
CA THR A 107 16.70 17.79 7.55
C THR A 107 17.78 16.76 7.21
N SER A 108 17.40 15.48 7.18
CA SER A 108 18.32 14.37 7.05
C SER A 108 17.79 13.23 6.17
N TRP A 109 18.73 12.46 5.61
CA TRP A 109 18.40 11.21 4.92
C TRP A 109 17.82 10.14 5.83
N GLY A 110 18.15 10.18 7.13
CA GLY A 110 17.60 9.26 8.12
C GLY A 110 16.10 9.43 8.29
N GLU A 111 15.61 10.67 8.31
CA GLU A 111 14.17 10.97 8.36
C GLU A 111 13.45 10.46 7.11
N VAL A 112 13.99 10.78 5.93
CA VAL A 112 13.43 10.30 4.65
C VAL A 112 13.37 8.78 4.59
N SER A 113 14.47 8.10 4.95
CA SER A 113 14.51 6.65 4.95
C SER A 113 13.54 6.04 5.96
N SER A 114 13.38 6.66 7.13
CA SER A 114 12.45 6.20 8.17
C SER A 114 11.00 6.35 7.73
N ILE A 115 10.65 7.47 7.11
CA ILE A 115 9.31 7.71 6.56
C ILE A 115 9.01 6.70 5.46
N ASN A 116 9.88 6.59 4.45
CA ASN A 116 9.64 5.69 3.33
C ASN A 116 9.54 4.23 3.77
N ALA A 117 10.42 3.77 4.68
CA ALA A 117 10.35 2.43 5.23
C ALA A 117 9.05 2.20 6.00
N GLY A 118 8.64 3.16 6.84
CA GLY A 118 7.38 3.08 7.58
C GLY A 118 6.15 3.01 6.68
N LEU A 119 6.13 3.76 5.57
CA LEU A 119 5.03 3.70 4.59
C LEU A 119 5.03 2.38 3.80
N THR A 120 6.20 1.84 3.47
CA THR A 120 6.30 0.50 2.88
C THR A 120 5.75 -0.57 3.84
N GLU A 121 6.10 -0.50 5.12
CA GLU A 121 5.57 -1.41 6.15
C GLU A 121 4.05 -1.27 6.29
N LEU A 122 3.51 -0.05 6.33
CA LEU A 122 2.06 0.17 6.38
C LEU A 122 1.35 -0.44 5.15
N GLY A 123 1.90 -0.27 3.95
CA GLY A 123 1.34 -0.87 2.73
C GLY A 123 1.30 -2.39 2.80
N GLN A 124 2.35 -3.01 3.34
CA GLN A 124 2.38 -4.46 3.56
C GLN A 124 1.32 -4.91 4.58
N ASP A 125 1.21 -4.23 5.72
CA ASP A 125 0.25 -4.58 6.76
C ASP A 125 -1.20 -4.48 6.24
N VAL A 126 -1.50 -3.46 5.43
CA VAL A 126 -2.81 -3.31 4.78
C VAL A 126 -3.09 -4.45 3.81
N CYS A 127 -2.10 -4.87 3.01
CA CYS A 127 -2.25 -6.01 2.10
C CYS A 127 -2.53 -7.32 2.87
N ASP A 128 -1.83 -7.53 3.98
CA ASP A 128 -1.99 -8.72 4.81
C ASP A 128 -3.39 -8.75 5.44
N VAL A 129 -3.85 -7.65 6.03
CA VAL A 129 -5.21 -7.53 6.58
C VAL A 129 -6.28 -7.74 5.50
N LEU A 130 -6.12 -7.10 4.33
CA LEU A 130 -7.06 -7.29 3.22
C LEU A 130 -7.16 -8.75 2.82
N LYS A 131 -6.03 -9.43 2.62
CA LYS A 131 -5.99 -10.83 2.17
C LYS A 131 -6.51 -11.80 3.23
N ASP A 132 -6.19 -11.58 4.50
CA ASP A 132 -6.52 -12.52 5.58
C ASP A 132 -7.96 -12.37 6.08
N ASP A 133 -8.48 -11.14 6.15
CA ASP A 133 -9.72 -10.85 6.88
C ASP A 133 -10.89 -10.39 5.99
N TYR A 134 -10.62 -9.77 4.83
CA TYR A 134 -11.66 -9.13 4.00
C TYR A 134 -11.91 -9.83 2.66
N ILE A 135 -10.90 -10.53 2.14
CA ILE A 135 -10.92 -11.15 0.82
C ILE A 135 -11.23 -12.65 0.92
N ASP A 136 -12.23 -13.11 0.15
CA ASP A 136 -12.55 -14.53 -0.01
C ASP A 136 -12.36 -15.05 -1.44
N TRP A 137 -11.97 -14.19 -2.38
CA TRP A 137 -11.63 -14.62 -3.73
C TRP A 137 -10.30 -15.39 -3.74
N GLU A 138 -10.25 -16.38 -4.62
CA GLU A 138 -9.03 -17.06 -5.02
C GLU A 138 -8.99 -17.01 -6.55
N SER A 139 -7.80 -16.92 -7.12
CA SER A 139 -7.66 -17.05 -8.57
C SER A 139 -8.20 -18.41 -9.02
N GLU A 140 -9.19 -18.42 -9.91
CA GLU A 140 -9.75 -19.66 -10.48
C GLU A 140 -8.66 -20.37 -11.31
N TYR A 141 -7.94 -21.31 -10.68
CA TYR A 141 -7.03 -22.19 -11.39
C TYR A 141 -7.85 -23.20 -12.21
N GLU A 142 -8.04 -22.93 -13.48
CA GLU A 142 -8.59 -23.90 -14.42
C GLU A 142 -7.46 -24.84 -14.87
N ALA A 143 -7.42 -26.04 -14.27
CA ALA A 143 -6.48 -27.07 -14.69
C ALA A 143 -6.72 -27.41 -16.18
N PRO A 144 -5.68 -27.51 -17.02
CA PRO A 144 -5.87 -27.86 -18.42
C PRO A 144 -6.51 -29.26 -18.54
N ASP A 145 -7.62 -29.35 -19.28
CA ASP A 145 -8.42 -30.58 -19.48
C ASP A 145 -7.64 -31.75 -20.12
N ASP A 146 -6.47 -31.50 -20.72
CA ASP A 146 -5.65 -32.52 -21.37
C ASP A 146 -4.51 -33.02 -20.47
N LEU A 147 -4.85 -33.83 -19.47
CA LEU A 147 -3.88 -34.80 -18.93
C LEU A 147 -3.87 -36.03 -19.84
N PRO A 148 -2.76 -36.34 -20.55
CA PRO A 148 -2.68 -37.55 -21.35
C PRO A 148 -2.76 -38.79 -20.44
N ASP A 149 -3.64 -39.73 -20.78
CA ASP A 149 -3.69 -41.06 -20.18
C ASP A 149 -2.32 -41.75 -20.36
N PHE A 150 -1.64 -42.04 -19.26
CA PHE A 150 -0.38 -42.80 -19.23
C PHE A 150 -0.60 -44.31 -19.18
#